data_AF-A0A6G9FIP7-F1
#
_entry.id   AF-A0A6G9FIP7-F1
#
_cell.length_a   1.000
_cell.length_b   1.000
_cell.length_c   1.000
_cell.angle_alpha   90.00
_cell.angle_beta   90.00
_cell.angle_gamma   90.00
#
_symmetry.space_group_name_H-M   'P 1'
#
loop_
_entity.id
_entity.type
_entity.pdbx_description
1 polymer ?
#
loop_
_entity_poly.entity_id
_entity_poly.type
_entity_poly.pdbx_seq_one_letter_code
_entity_poly.pdbx_strand_id
1 'polypeptide(L)' 'MPQQDPSAGDPATHATTTVERGSFAVARCTCGWSGPARRSRDRARTDARSHVLTPTS' A
#
# COMPACT_ATOMS: atom_id res chain seq x y z
N MET A 1 -7.92 -4.87 -18.51
CA MET A 1 -7.88 -3.66 -17.66
C MET A 1 -7.64 -4.11 -16.23
N PRO A 2 -6.52 -3.76 -15.56
CA PRO A 2 -6.45 -3.90 -14.11
C PRO A 2 -7.30 -2.76 -13.54
N GLN A 3 -8.55 -3.06 -13.25
CA GLN A 3 -9.47 -2.14 -12.57
C GLN A 3 -8.86 -1.84 -11.20
N GLN A 4 -8.34 -0.63 -11.02
CA GLN A 4 -8.09 -0.10 -9.69
C GLN A 4 -9.45 0.37 -9.16
N ASP A 5 -10.00 -0.36 -8.22
CA ASP A 5 -11.18 -0.01 -7.44
C ASP A 5 -10.93 1.29 -6.63
N PRO A 6 -11.60 2.42 -6.94
CA PRO A 6 -11.47 3.64 -6.16
C PRO A 6 -12.57 3.66 -5.09
N SER A 7 -12.52 2.73 -4.15
CA SER A 7 -13.41 2.73 -2.99
C SER A 7 -12.57 2.59 -1.71
N ALA A 8 -11.78 3.63 -1.43
CA ALA A 8 -11.11 3.83 -0.16
C ALA A 8 -11.22 5.31 0.24
N GLY A 9 -12.45 5.79 0.43
CA GLY A 9 -12.72 6.79 1.48
C GLY A 9 -12.93 5.98 2.77
N ASP A 10 -12.25 6.22 3.89
CA ASP A 10 -11.79 7.50 4.43
C ASP A 10 -10.36 7.41 5.02
N PRO A 11 -9.49 8.41 4.77
CA PRO A 11 -8.17 8.50 5.37
C PRO A 11 -8.28 9.22 6.72
N ALA A 12 -8.28 8.49 7.83
CA ALA A 12 -7.67 9.08 9.03
C ALA A 12 -6.14 9.04 8.82
N THR A 13 -5.66 9.98 7.99
CA THR A 13 -4.27 10.38 7.76
C THR A 13 -3.38 9.50 6.87
N HIS A 14 -3.56 8.16 6.79
CA HIS A 14 -2.69 7.29 5.98
C HIS A 14 -3.47 6.37 5.02
N ALA A 15 -3.45 6.66 3.72
CA ALA A 15 -4.01 5.78 2.70
C ALA A 15 -2.89 5.01 1.98
N THR A 16 -2.87 3.69 2.13
CA THR A 16 -1.88 2.82 1.47
C THR A 16 -2.45 2.15 0.22
N THR A 17 -1.74 2.27 -0.89
CA THR A 17 -2.02 1.63 -2.16
C THR A 17 -0.91 0.64 -2.50
N THR A 18 -1.24 -0.50 -3.10
CA THR A 18 -0.24 -1.44 -3.61
C THR A 18 -0.08 -1.24 -5.11
N VAL A 19 1.12 -0.91 -5.56
CA VAL A 19 1.46 -0.76 -6.97
C VAL A 19 2.29 -1.95 -7.44
N GLU A 20 2.12 -2.35 -8.69
CA GLU A 20 2.91 -3.42 -9.28
C GLU A 20 3.85 -2.90 -10.36
N ARG A 21 5.08 -3.41 -10.32
CA ARG A 21 6.17 -3.08 -11.23
C ARG A 21 6.78 -4.38 -11.73
N GLY A 22 6.16 -4.97 -12.76
CA GLY A 22 6.53 -6.28 -13.29
C GLY A 22 6.22 -7.39 -12.28
N SER A 23 7.22 -8.20 -11.92
CA SER A 23 7.07 -9.28 -10.92
C SER A 23 7.17 -8.82 -9.45
N PHE A 24 7.13 -7.52 -9.20
CA PHE A 24 7.24 -6.95 -7.85
C PHE A 24 6.04 -6.10 -7.50
N ALA A 25 5.53 -6.27 -6.28
CA ALA A 25 4.53 -5.44 -5.66
C ALA A 25 5.19 -4.54 -4.60
N VAL A 26 4.81 -3.27 -4.59
CA VAL A 26 5.34 -2.24 -3.70
C VAL A 26 4.16 -1.55 -3.02
N ALA A 27 4.21 -1.45 -1.69
CA ALA A 27 3.25 -0.65 -0.94
C ALA A 27 3.65 0.83 -0.99
N ARG A 28 2.70 1.73 -1.12
CA ARG A 28 2.94 3.17 -1.08
C ARG A 28 1.84 3.86 -0.30
N CYS A 29 2.19 4.76 0.58
CA CYS A 29 1.26 5.54 1.38
C CYS A 29 1.20 6.97 0.89
N THR A 30 0.03 7.59 0.99
CA THR A 30 -0.17 9.02 0.70
C THR A 30 0.61 9.95 1.63
N CYS A 31 1.10 9.46 2.78
CA CYS A 31 2.02 10.21 3.65
C CYS A 31 3.45 10.35 3.09
N GLY A 32 3.76 9.69 1.97
CA GLY A 32 5.09 9.66 1.35
C GLY A 32 5.89 8.39 1.63
N TRP A 33 5.44 7.53 2.54
CA TRP A 33 6.10 6.25 2.80
C TRP A 33 5.96 5.29 1.62
N SER A 34 7.03 4.57 1.31
CA SER A 34 7.04 3.51 0.31
C SER A 34 7.67 2.27 0.92
N GLY A 35 6.93 1.17 0.95
CA GLY A 35 7.39 -0.11 1.44
C GLY A 35 8.41 -0.77 0.51
N PRO A 36 9.09 -1.83 0.97
CA PRO A 36 10.05 -2.59 0.17
C PRO A 36 9.39 -3.30 -1.02
N ALA A 37 10.14 -3.51 -2.10
CA ALA A 37 9.70 -4.31 -3.23
C ALA A 37 9.59 -5.80 -2.83
N ARG A 38 8.36 -6.34 -2.86
CA ARG A 38 8.08 -7.75 -2.53
C ARG A 38 7.55 -8.47 -3.78
N ARG A 39 8.02 -9.69 -4.06
CA ARG A 39 7.42 -10.52 -5.12
C ARG A 39 5.99 -10.95 -4.79
N SER A 40 5.69 -11.16 -3.51
CA SER A 40 4.36 -11.54 -3.07
C SER A 40 3.50 -10.31 -2.82
N ARG A 41 2.42 -10.15 -3.60
CA ARG A 41 1.39 -9.12 -3.38
C ARG A 41 0.82 -9.16 -1.97
N ASP A 42 0.62 -10.36 -1.43
CA ASP A 42 0.09 -10.54 -0.09
C ASP A 42 1.03 -9.94 0.98
N ARG A 43 2.34 -10.19 0.84
CA ARG A 43 3.36 -9.57 1.71
C ARG A 43 3.35 -8.05 1.59
N ALA A 44 3.22 -7.50 0.38
CA ALA A 44 3.16 -6.05 0.18
C ALA A 44 1.88 -5.44 0.78
N ARG A 45 0.73 -6.14 0.72
CA ARG A 45 -0.51 -5.70 1.38
C ARG A 45 -0.41 -5.78 2.90
N THR A 46 0.22 -6.80 3.46
CA THR A 46 0.44 -6.89 4.91
C THR A 46 1.29 -5.72 5.39
N ASP A 47 2.37 -5.40 4.69
CA ASP A 47 3.25 -4.27 4.99
C ASP A 47 2.51 -2.92 4.94
N ALA A 48 1.70 -2.72 3.88
CA ALA A 48 0.79 -1.57 3.77
C ALA A 48 -0.17 -1.47 4.98
N ARG A 49 -0.83 -2.57 5.33
CA ARG A 49 -1.76 -2.62 6.48
C ARG A 49 -1.05 -2.34 7.80
N SER A 50 0.12 -2.94 8.02
CA SER A 50 0.93 -2.66 9.22
C SER A 50 1.28 -1.19 9.32
N HIS A 51 1.65 -0.53 8.22
CA HIS A 51 1.91 0.91 8.21
C HIS A 51 0.68 1.75 8.60
N VAL A 52 -0.51 1.41 8.10
CA VAL A 52 -1.76 2.11 8.47
C VAL A 52 -2.14 1.87 9.93
N LEU A 53 -1.78 0.70 10.49
CA LEU A 53 -2.06 0.35 11.88
C LEU A 53 -1.09 0.96 12.88
N THR A 54 0.15 1.22 12.47
CA THR A 54 1.16 1.93 13.28
C THR A 54 1.61 3.20 12.57
N PRO A 55 0.73 4.21 12.42
CA PRO A 55 1.16 5.53 12.03
C PRO A 55 1.97 6.11 13.18
N THR A 56 3.29 5.93 13.14
CA THR A 56 4.19 6.70 13.99
C THR A 56 3.98 8.17 13.61
N SER A 57 3.33 8.90 14.52
CA SER A 57 3.01 10.32 14.39
C SER A 57 4.26 11.20 14.38
#